data_AF-A0A7V8Y3H1-F1
#
_entry.id   AF-A0A7V8Y3H1-F1
#
_cell.length_a   1.000
_cell.length_b   1.000
_cell.length_c   1.000
_cell.angle_alpha   90.00
_cell.angle_beta   90.00
_cell.angle_gamma   90.00
#
_symmetry.space_group_name_H-M   'P 1'
#
loop_
_entity.id
_entity.type
_entity.pdbx_description
1 polymer ?
#
loop_
_entity_poly.entity_id
_entity_poly.type
_entity_poly.pdbx_seq_one_letter_code
_entity_poly.pdbx_strand_id
1 'polypeptide(L)' 'MTAVRAANAELLDCLDVAALDRSGTHTESGRYSVRDRLEIYIAHPQEHAAQITTAVAASAAGERLG' A
#
# COMPACT_ATOMS: atom_id res chain seq x y z
N MET A 1 9.37 -3.03 9.75
CA MET A 1 8.56 -3.33 8.55
C MET A 1 8.26 -4.83 8.41
N THR A 2 9.25 -5.72 8.50
CA THR A 2 9.05 -7.19 8.33
C THR A 2 8.02 -7.80 9.28
N ALA A 3 8.12 -7.55 10.59
CA ALA A 3 7.18 -8.11 11.57
C ALA A 3 5.72 -7.67 11.33
N VAL A 4 5.50 -6.41 10.95
CA VAL A 4 4.17 -5.88 10.61
C VAL A 4 3.64 -6.52 9.33
N ARG A 5 4.50 -6.78 8.33
CA ARG A 5 4.08 -7.46 7.09
C ARG A 5 3.70 -8.91 7.35
N ALA A 6 4.48 -9.62 8.17
CA ALA A 6 4.17 -11.00 8.56
C ALA A 6 2.84 -11.09 9.32
N ALA A 7 2.65 -10.26 10.34
CA ALA A 7 1.40 -10.21 11.10
C ALA A 7 0.18 -9.87 10.21
N ASN A 8 0.33 -8.94 9.26
CA ASN A 8 -0.75 -8.67 8.31
C ASN A 8 -1.01 -9.85 7.37
N ALA A 9 0.02 -10.57 6.92
CA ALA A 9 -0.18 -11.76 6.09
C ALA A 9 -0.96 -12.85 6.84
N GLU A 10 -0.61 -13.10 8.10
CA GLU A 10 -1.34 -14.04 8.97
C GLU A 10 -2.82 -13.65 9.13
N LEU A 11 -3.13 -12.35 9.26
CA LEU A 11 -4.51 -11.86 9.31
C LEU A 11 -5.26 -12.08 7.99
N LEU A 12 -4.58 -11.90 6.85
CA LEU A 12 -5.18 -12.13 5.53
C LEU A 12 -5.46 -13.61 5.30
N ASP A 13 -4.62 -14.51 5.82
CA ASP A 13 -4.84 -15.96 5.74
C ASP A 13 -6.08 -16.42 6.52
N CYS A 14 -6.55 -15.63 7.49
CA CYS A 14 -7.80 -15.88 8.21
C CYS A 14 -9.06 -15.39 7.46
N LEU A 15 -8.93 -14.71 6.31
CA LEU A 15 -10.07 -14.19 5.57
C LEU A 15 -10.57 -15.18 4.51
N ASP A 16 -11.86 -15.50 4.58
CA ASP A 16 -12.54 -16.16 3.47
C ASP A 16 -12.61 -15.23 2.25
N VAL A 17 -12.57 -15.80 1.04
CA VAL A 17 -12.70 -15.02 -0.21
C VAL A 17 -14.01 -14.22 -0.25
N ALA A 18 -15.10 -14.74 0.31
CA ALA A 18 -16.37 -14.03 0.42
C ALA A 18 -16.29 -12.79 1.35
N ALA A 19 -15.34 -12.77 2.30
CA ALA A 19 -15.13 -11.62 3.16
C ALA A 19 -14.57 -10.40 2.40
N LEU A 20 -14.00 -10.59 1.20
CA LEU A 20 -13.50 -9.51 0.36
C LEU A 20 -14.61 -8.53 -0.06
N ASP A 21 -15.85 -9.01 -0.16
CA ASP A 21 -16.99 -8.20 -0.60
C ASP A 21 -17.66 -7.45 0.57
N ARG A 22 -17.22 -7.69 1.83
CA ARG A 22 -17.68 -6.93 3.00
C ARG A 22 -17.31 -5.46 2.81
N SER A 23 -18.29 -4.59 2.96
CA SER A 23 -18.15 -3.15 2.74
C SER A 23 -18.65 -2.32 3.91
N GLY A 24 -17.96 -1.22 4.17
CA GLY A 24 -18.43 -0.12 5.00
C GLY A 24 -18.56 1.17 4.20
N THR A 25 -18.75 2.28 4.90
CA THR A 25 -18.77 3.63 4.32
C THR A 25 -17.57 4.42 4.83
N HIS A 26 -16.67 4.80 3.93
CA HIS A 26 -15.61 5.76 4.18
C HIS A 26 -16.19 7.18 4.05
N THR A 27 -15.85 8.09 4.96
CA THR A 27 -16.41 9.45 4.99
C THR A 27 -16.08 10.26 3.73
N GLU A 28 -14.95 9.96 3.08
CA GLU A 28 -14.50 10.67 1.87
C GLU A 28 -14.75 9.89 0.58
N SER A 29 -14.76 8.56 0.66
CA SER A 29 -14.75 7.67 -0.52
C SER A 29 -16.06 6.92 -0.73
N GLY A 30 -17.04 7.08 0.17
CA GLY A 30 -18.33 6.40 0.09
C GLY A 30 -18.20 4.90 0.39
N ARG A 31 -18.96 4.06 -0.33
CA ARG A 31 -18.91 2.60 -0.15
C ARG A 31 -17.49 2.09 -0.42
N TYR A 32 -16.94 1.34 0.52
CA TYR A 32 -15.57 0.88 0.47
C TYR A 32 -15.46 -0.53 1.04
N SER A 33 -14.96 -1.47 0.23
CA SER A 33 -14.85 -2.90 0.55
C SER A 33 -13.44 -3.30 0.96
N VAL A 34 -13.32 -4.50 1.55
CA VAL A 34 -12.02 -5.11 1.84
C VAL A 34 -11.20 -5.29 0.55
N ARG A 35 -11.85 -5.66 -0.56
CA ARG A 35 -11.20 -5.72 -1.88
C ARG A 35 -10.61 -4.39 -2.31
N ASP A 36 -11.40 -3.31 -2.25
CA ASP A 36 -10.94 -1.96 -2.63
C ASP A 36 -9.70 -1.55 -1.80
N ARG A 37 -9.70 -1.90 -0.51
CA ARG A 37 -8.57 -1.65 0.38
C ARG A 37 -7.31 -2.42 -0.02
N LEU A 38 -7.45 -3.70 -0.38
CA LEU A 38 -6.31 -4.53 -0.79
C LEU A 38 -5.71 -4.06 -2.11
N GLU A 39 -6.53 -3.68 -3.09
CA GLU A 39 -6.05 -3.15 -4.37
C GLU A 39 -5.17 -1.91 -4.17
N ILE A 40 -5.61 -0.98 -3.31
CA ILE A 40 -4.82 0.20 -2.94
C ILE A 40 -3.52 -0.21 -2.23
N TYR A 41 -3.59 -1.14 -1.27
CA TYR A 41 -2.41 -1.56 -0.51
C TYR A 41 -1.38 -2.36 -1.32
N ILE A 42 -1.79 -2.98 -2.42
CA ILE A 42 -0.90 -3.66 -3.37
C ILE A 42 -0.10 -2.62 -4.19
N ALA A 43 -0.77 -1.57 -4.68
CA ALA A 43 -0.14 -0.51 -5.46
C ALA A 43 0.80 0.36 -4.62
N HIS A 44 0.39 0.69 -3.39
CA HIS A 44 1.07 1.62 -2.50
C HIS A 44 2.59 1.39 -2.30
N PRO A 45 3.09 0.17 -2.00
CA PRO A 45 4.53 -0.06 -1.86
C PRO A 45 5.31 0.15 -3.17
N GLN A 46 4.68 -0.08 -4.33
CA GLN A 46 5.31 0.13 -5.64
C GLN A 46 5.45 1.62 -5.94
N GLU A 47 4.39 2.40 -5.65
CA GLU A 47 4.40 3.86 -5.75
C GLU A 47 5.48 4.46 -4.84
N HIS A 48 5.58 4.01 -3.59
CA HIS A 48 6.63 4.45 -2.69
C HIS A 48 8.03 4.06 -3.17
N ALA A 49 8.22 2.86 -3.73
CA ALA A 49 9.50 2.48 -4.31
C ALA A 49 9.89 3.44 -5.46
N ALA A 50 8.95 3.76 -6.36
CA ALA A 50 9.19 4.72 -7.44
C ALA A 50 9.51 6.13 -6.92
N GLN A 51 8.81 6.60 -5.88
CA GLN A 51 9.09 7.88 -5.23
C GLN A 51 10.51 7.91 -4.64
N ILE A 52 10.93 6.84 -3.95
CA ILE A 52 12.27 6.73 -3.37
C ILE A 52 13.33 6.71 -4.45
N THR A 53 13.17 5.89 -5.50
CA THR A 53 14.12 5.84 -6.62
C THR A 53 14.27 7.22 -7.28
N THR A 54 13.15 7.92 -7.50
CA THR A 54 13.16 9.27 -8.07
C THR A 54 13.89 10.26 -7.15
N ALA A 55 13.59 10.24 -5.84
CA ALA A 55 14.22 11.13 -4.88
C ALA A 55 15.74 10.90 -4.77
N VAL A 56 16.18 9.64 -4.71
CA VAL A 56 17.62 9.29 -4.66
C VAL A 56 18.34 9.76 -5.92
N ALA A 57 17.75 9.56 -7.10
CA ALA A 57 18.33 10.03 -8.35
C ALA A 57 18.46 11.56 -8.42
N ALA A 58 17.43 12.27 -7.95
CA ALA A 58 17.42 13.73 -7.88
C ALA A 58 18.48 14.27 -6.90
N SER A 59 18.59 13.68 -5.70
CA SER A 59 19.61 14.05 -4.72
C SER A 59 21.02 13.86 -5.26
N ALA A 60 21.30 12.71 -5.90
CA ALA A 60 22.60 12.45 -6.50
C ALA A 60 22.92 13.41 -7.66
N ALA A 61 21.91 13.89 -8.40
CA ALA A 61 22.11 14.91 -9.44
C ALA A 61 22.41 16.29 -8.84
N GLY A 62 21.75 16.67 -7.73
CA GLY A 62 22.01 17.91 -7.01
C GLY A 62 23.43 17.96 -6.42
N GLU A 63 23.91 16.86 -5.84
CA GLU A 63 25.28 16.74 -5.30
C GLU A 63 26.38 16.82 -6.38
N ARG A 64 26.08 16.49 -7.63
CA ARG A 64 27.05 16.60 -8.74
C ARG A 64 27.12 18.00 -9.36
N LEU A 65 26.15 18.86 -9.06
CA LEU A 65 26.02 20.20 -9.64
C LEU A 65 26.35 21.33 -8.65
N GLY A 66 26.58 21.02 -7.37
CA GLY A 66 27.07 21.93 -6.34
C GLY A 66 28.54 21.70 -6.02
#